data_AF-A0A2A3LEG9-F1
#
_entry.id   AF-A0A2A3LEG9-F1
#
_cell.length_a   1.000
_cell.length_b   1.000
_cell.length_c   1.000
_cell.angle_alpha   90.00
_cell.angle_beta   90.00
_cell.angle_gamma   90.00
#
_symmetry.space_group_name_H-M   'P 1'
#
loop_
_entity.id
_entity.type
_entity.pdbx_description
1 polymer ?
#
loop_
_entity_poly.entity_id
_entity_poly.type
_entity_poly.pdbx_seq_one_letter_code
_entity_poly.pdbx_strand_id
1 'polypeptide(L)' 'MTAASDDELDQMERMILEAAADTSRNEQEPCRDQCRYCGDEIVLLPDYDADAPWRWTHAETKDYRCMTFAAPQ' A
#
# COMPACT_ATOMS: atom_id res chain seq x y z
N MET A 1 -25.99 -22.54 -25.53
CA MET A 1 -24.93 -21.56 -25.22
C MET A 1 -25.63 -20.24 -24.95
N THR A 2 -25.80 -19.87 -23.69
CA THR A 2 -26.35 -18.57 -23.31
C THR A 2 -25.17 -17.60 -23.30
N ALA A 3 -24.99 -16.88 -24.41
CA ALA A 3 -24.19 -15.67 -24.39
C ALA A 3 -24.88 -14.71 -23.41
N ALA A 4 -24.14 -14.22 -22.42
CA ALA A 4 -24.64 -13.19 -21.52
C ALA A 4 -25.16 -12.02 -22.36
N SER A 5 -26.30 -11.47 -21.96
CA SER A 5 -26.86 -10.30 -22.62
C SER A 5 -25.89 -9.12 -22.42
N ASP A 6 -25.87 -8.18 -23.36
CA ASP A 6 -24.98 -7.01 -23.31
C ASP A 6 -25.09 -6.27 -21.96
N ASP A 7 -26.30 -6.17 -21.42
CA ASP A 7 -26.60 -5.57 -20.10
C ASP A 7 -25.95 -6.31 -18.92
N GLU A 8 -25.84 -7.65 -19.01
CA GLU A 8 -25.19 -8.47 -17.99
C GLU A 8 -23.67 -8.31 -18.02
N LEU A 9 -23.08 -8.10 -19.20
CA LEU A 9 -21.66 -7.80 -19.36
C LEU A 9 -21.31 -6.41 -18.80
N ASP A 10 -22.16 -5.43 -19.09
CA ASP A 10 -22.04 -4.04 -18.60
C ASP A 10 -22.11 -3.95 -17.07
N GLN A 11 -23.00 -4.74 -16.47
CA GLN A 11 -23.11 -4.86 -15.02
C GLN A 11 -21.90 -5.55 -14.40
N MET A 12 -21.35 -6.56 -15.07
CA MET A 12 -20.17 -7.28 -14.60
C MET A 12 -18.92 -6.40 -14.65
N GLU A 13 -18.75 -5.61 -15.71
CA GLU A 13 -17.65 -4.63 -15.84
C GLU A 13 -17.68 -3.61 -14.70
N ARG A 14 -18.86 -3.04 -14.40
CA ARG A 14 -19.03 -2.10 -13.29
C ARG A 14 -18.68 -2.73 -11.94
N MET A 15 -19.17 -3.93 -11.66
CA MET A 15 -18.84 -4.63 -10.42
C MET A 15 -17.34 -4.92 -10.26
N ILE A 16 -16.65 -5.27 -11.36
CA ILE A 16 -15.20 -5.52 -11.34
C ILE A 16 -14.44 -4.20 -11.09
N LEU A 17 -14.83 -3.11 -11.74
CA LEU A 17 -14.20 -1.80 -11.55
C LEU A 17 -14.44 -1.24 -10.14
N GLU A 18 -15.63 -1.41 -9.59
CA GLU A 18 -15.95 -1.01 -8.21
C GLU A 18 -15.19 -1.85 -7.19
N ALA A 19 -15.09 -3.17 -7.39
CA ALA A 19 -14.30 -4.04 -6.52
C ALA A 19 -12.80 -3.70 -6.57
N ALA A 20 -12.26 -3.44 -7.77
CA ALA A 20 -10.86 -3.05 -7.95
C ALA A 20 -10.55 -1.67 -7.34
N ALA A 21 -11.51 -0.74 -7.41
CA ALA A 21 -11.39 0.57 -6.77
C ALA A 21 -11.44 0.46 -5.23
N ASP A 22 -12.25 -0.45 -4.68
CA ASP A 22 -12.37 -0.67 -3.24
C ASP A 22 -11.12 -1.36 -2.65
N THR A 23 -10.52 -2.31 -3.38
CA THR A 23 -9.21 -2.89 -3.03
C THR A 23 -8.08 -1.87 -3.12
N SER A 24 -8.06 -1.04 -4.17
CA SER A 24 -7.05 0.03 -4.30
C SER A 24 -7.12 1.04 -3.15
N ARG A 25 -8.29 1.22 -2.54
CA ARG A 25 -8.50 2.16 -1.43
C ARG A 25 -8.07 1.62 -0.07
N ASN A 26 -7.96 0.30 0.11
CA ASN A 26 -7.58 -0.33 1.37
C ASN A 26 -6.14 -0.87 1.41
N GLU A 27 -5.49 -1.08 0.26
CA GLU A 27 -4.24 -1.83 0.24
C GLU A 27 -2.96 -1.01 0.42
N GLN A 28 -2.92 0.30 0.12
CA GLN A 28 -1.61 0.96 -0.06
C GLN A 28 -1.57 2.45 0.26
N GLU A 29 -2.30 2.96 1.26
CA GLU A 29 -1.87 4.24 1.82
C GLU A 29 -0.57 3.98 2.61
N PRO A 30 0.60 4.47 2.14
CA PRO A 30 1.85 4.23 2.84
C PRO A 30 1.69 4.80 4.25
N CYS A 31 1.78 3.94 5.27
CA CYS A 31 1.71 4.40 6.65
C CYS A 31 2.83 5.42 6.85
N ARG A 32 2.47 6.64 7.22
CA ARG A 32 3.41 7.72 7.49
C ARG A 32 3.51 7.93 8.99
N ASP A 33 4.72 8.17 9.45
CA ASP A 33 4.99 8.53 10.84
C ASP A 33 6.21 9.47 10.89
N GLN A 34 6.70 9.81 12.08
CA GLN A 34 7.93 10.58 12.26
C GLN A 34 9.02 9.74 12.93
N CYS A 35 10.23 9.88 12.40
CA CYS A 35 11.41 9.28 12.99
C CYS A 35 11.65 9.86 14.39
N ARG A 36 11.72 9.01 15.42
CA ARG A 36 11.94 9.47 16.80
C ARG A 36 13.35 10.01 17.07
N TYR A 37 14.30 9.77 16.17
CA TYR A 37 15.69 10.21 16.33
C TYR A 37 15.96 11.59 15.70
N CYS A 38 15.60 11.77 14.43
CA CYS A 38 15.83 13.03 13.71
C CYS A 38 14.57 13.90 13.56
N GLY A 39 13.37 13.35 13.78
CA GLY A 39 12.10 14.05 13.58
C GLY A 39 11.61 14.08 12.12
N ASP A 40 12.38 13.52 11.19
CA ASP A 40 12.02 13.50 9.76
C ASP A 40 10.85 12.55 9.46
N GLU A 41 10.13 12.80 8.38
CA GLU A 41 9.02 11.93 7.94
C GLU A 41 9.54 10.54 7.56
N ILE A 42 8.84 9.51 8.04
CA ILE A 42 9.09 8.11 7.71
C ILE A 42 7.87 7.52 7.05
N VAL A 43 8.12 6.63 6.10
CA VAL A 43 7.11 5.91 5.35
C VAL A 43 7.37 4.42 5.46
N LEU A 44 6.30 3.68 5.73
CA LEU A 44 6.30 2.24 5.66
C LEU A 44 6.08 1.85 4.20
N LEU A 45 7.12 1.31 3.58
CA LEU A 45 7.05 0.87 2.19
C LEU A 45 7.14 -0.66 2.13
N PRO A 46 6.37 -1.30 1.24
CA PRO A 46 6.68 -2.66 0.84
C PRO A 46 8.09 -2.66 0.24
N ASP A 47 8.88 -3.68 0.56
CA ASP A 47 10.18 -3.84 -0.07
C ASP A 47 9.99 -4.16 -1.56
N TYR A 48 11.03 -3.97 -2.36
CA TYR A 48 10.98 -4.33 -3.78
C TYR A 48 10.91 -5.85 -3.96
N ASP A 49 11.43 -6.59 -2.99
CA ASP A 49 11.26 -8.03 -2.89
C ASP A 49 9.89 -8.33 -2.27
N ALA A 50 9.02 -8.97 -3.06
CA ALA A 50 7.64 -9.27 -2.67
C ALA A 50 7.54 -10.18 -1.43
N ASP A 51 8.60 -10.94 -1.13
CA ASP A 51 8.68 -11.82 0.03
C ASP A 51 9.35 -11.15 1.24
N ALA A 52 9.89 -9.93 1.08
CA ALA A 52 10.52 -9.21 2.17
C ALA A 52 9.49 -8.42 3.01
N PRO A 53 9.67 -8.39 4.35
CA PRO A 53 8.76 -7.67 5.23
C PRO A 53 8.81 -6.16 4.96
N TRP A 54 7.68 -5.50 5.16
CA TRP A 54 7.56 -4.05 5.03
C TRP A 54 8.55 -3.36 5.97
N ARG A 55 9.18 -2.28 5.49
CA ARG A 55 10.24 -1.60 6.24
C ARG A 55 9.98 -0.09 6.31
N TRP A 56 10.21 0.45 7.50
CA TRP A 56 10.22 1.90 7.72
C TRP A 56 11.47 2.52 7.10
N THR A 57 11.28 3.58 6.33
CA THR A 57 12.35 4.34 5.68
C THR A 57 12.06 5.83 5.77
N HIS A 58 13.09 6.67 5.80
CA HIS A 58 12.86 8.12 5.66
C HIS A 58 12.27 8.45 4.29
N ALA A 59 11.23 9.28 4.27
CA ALA A 59 10.53 9.65 3.05
C ALA A 59 11.46 10.32 2.03
N GLU A 60 12.32 11.22 2.52
CA GLU A 60 13.23 12.03 1.71
C GLU A 60 14.50 11.27 1.31
N THR A 61 15.22 10.71 2.29
CA THR A 61 16.53 10.08 2.04
C THR A 61 16.45 8.61 1.64
N LYS A 62 15.28 7.98 1.81
CA LYS A 62 15.08 6.51 1.68
C LYS A 62 16.02 5.69 2.57
N ASP A 63 16.61 6.33 3.58
CA ASP A 63 17.48 5.64 4.52
C ASP A 63 16.63 4.81 5.50
N TYR A 64 16.96 3.52 5.59
CA TYR A 64 16.33 2.57 6.49
C TYR A 64 17.24 2.22 7.68
N ARG A 65 18.42 2.84 7.78
CA ARG A 65 19.45 2.53 8.79
C ARG A 65 19.28 3.34 10.06
N CYS A 66 18.35 4.28 10.10
CA CYS A 66 18.02 4.99 11.33
C CYS A 66 17.49 3.99 12.38
N MET A 67 18.29 3.75 13.42
CA MET A 67 18.05 2.68 14.40
C MET A 67 16.77 2.85 15.24
N THR A 68 16.08 4.00 15.15
CA THR A 68 14.99 4.40 16.07
C THR A 68 13.64 4.58 15.36
N PHE A 69 13.42 3.89 14.23
CA PHE A 69 12.08 3.84 13.63
C PHE A 69 11.08 3.06 14.51
N ALA A 70 11.55 2.12 15.34
CA ALA A 70 10.73 1.29 16.20
C ALA A 70 11.04 1.54 17.68
N ALA A 71 10.00 1.47 18.53
CA ALA A 71 10.16 1.46 19.98
C ALA A 71 10.98 0.23 20.41
N PRO A 72 11.85 0.33 21.45
CA PRO A 72 12.33 -0.86 22.12
C PRO A 72 11.14 -1.61 22.76
N GLN A 73 11.23 -2.95 22.75
CA GLN A 73 10.22 -3.89 23.25
C GLN A 73 9.84 -3.66 24.71
#